data_AF-A0A538CHQ8-F1
#
_entry.id   AF-A0A538CHQ8-F1
#
_cell.length_a   1.000
_cell.length_b   1.000
_cell.length_c   1.000
_cell.angle_alpha   90.00
_cell.angle_beta   90.00
_cell.angle_gamma   90.00
#
_symmetry.space_group_name_H-M   'P 1'
#
loop_
_entity.id
_entity.type
_entity.pdbx_description
1 polymer ?
#
loop_
_entity_poly.entity_id
_entity_poly.type
_entity_poly.pdbx_seq_one_letter_code
_entity_poly.pdbx_strand_id
1 'polypeptide(L)' 'MLEHDDHGNVVEAFTPDFYLPEAGMYVECTTAQPWLMARKRRKVRKARELHDLIITLHEGHDFERLRRRHADWKKERG' A
#
# COMPACT_ATOMS: atom_id res chain seq x y z
N MET A 1 1.05 13.05 3.82
CA MET A 1 0.05 14.11 3.57
C MET A 1 -0.06 14.29 2.06
N LEU A 2 -1.27 14.39 1.49
CA LEU A 2 -1.47 14.37 0.03
C LEU A 2 -2.04 15.68 -0.53
N GLU A 3 -2.79 16.46 0.25
CA GLU A 3 -3.38 17.73 -0.20
C GLU A 3 -3.71 18.64 0.98
N HIS A 4 -3.58 19.95 0.75
CA HIS A 4 -3.96 21.00 1.69
C HIS A 4 -4.98 21.95 1.04
N ASP A 5 -5.84 22.58 1.84
CA ASP A 5 -6.64 23.72 1.40
C ASP A 5 -5.82 25.03 1.40
N ASP A 6 -6.44 26.12 0.95
CA ASP A 6 -5.84 27.46 0.91
C ASP A 6 -5.47 28.02 2.30
N HIS A 7 -5.99 27.40 3.37
CA HIS A 7 -5.69 27.75 4.76
C HIS A 7 -4.61 26.84 5.37
N GLY A 8 -4.05 25.91 4.60
CA GLY A 8 -3.00 24.97 5.03
C GLY A 8 -3.51 23.76 5.81
N ASN A 9 -4.82 23.53 5.89
CA ASN A 9 -5.38 22.36 6.57
C ASN A 9 -5.24 21.10 5.72
N VAL A 10 -4.99 19.94 6.35
CA VAL A 10 -4.99 18.65 5.67
C VAL A 10 -6.39 18.34 5.14
N VAL A 11 -6.57 18.32 3.82
CA VAL A 11 -7.84 17.87 3.21
C VAL A 11 -7.75 16.42 2.71
N GLU A 12 -6.54 15.94 2.40
CA GLU A 12 -6.33 14.55 2.05
C GLU A 12 -5.01 13.99 2.61
N ALA A 13 -5.12 12.84 3.28
CA ALA A 13 -3.99 12.07 3.74
C ALA A 13 -4.13 10.58 3.38
N PHE A 14 -2.96 9.94 3.31
CA PHE A 14 -2.76 8.51 3.16
C PHE A 14 -1.59 8.12 4.06
N THR A 15 -1.78 7.09 4.88
CA THR A 15 -0.79 6.56 5.80
C THR A 15 -0.70 5.07 5.54
N PRO A 16 0.41 4.56 4.98
CA PRO A 16 0.57 3.13 4.71
C PRO A 16 0.76 2.35 6.01
N ASP A 17 0.35 1.08 6.01
CA ASP A 17 0.53 0.16 7.14
C ASP A 17 2.01 -0.17 7.42
N PHE A 18 2.84 -0.32 6.37
CA PHE A 18 4.24 -0.73 6.50
C PHE A 18 5.19 0.05 5.59
N TYR A 19 6.46 0.10 5.98
CA TYR A 19 7.59 0.54 5.15
C TYR A 19 8.62 -0.60 5.11
N LEU A 20 9.11 -0.92 3.92
CA LEU A 20 10.16 -1.91 3.65
C LEU A 20 11.43 -1.16 3.22
N PRO A 21 12.39 -0.92 4.15
CA PRO A 21 13.55 -0.09 3.90
C PRO A 21 14.45 -0.62 2.78
N GLU A 22 14.64 -1.93 2.71
CA GLU A 22 15.55 -2.58 1.75
C GLU A 22 15.10 -2.40 0.29
N ALA A 23 13.78 -2.25 0.08
CA ALA A 23 13.18 -2.05 -1.23
C ALA A 23 12.71 -0.60 -1.46
N GLY A 24 12.89 0.29 -0.48
CA GLY A 24 12.43 1.69 -0.57
C GLY A 24 10.93 1.84 -0.81
N MET A 25 10.11 0.92 -0.30
CA MET A 25 8.68 0.85 -0.64
C MET A 25 7.76 0.86 0.58
N TYR A 26 6.57 1.40 0.40
CA TYR A 26 5.49 1.38 1.39
C TYR A 26 4.45 0.31 1.01
N VAL A 27 3.83 -0.33 1.99
CA VAL A 27 2.83 -1.38 1.75
C VAL A 27 1.57 -1.06 2.53
N GLU A 28 0.43 -1.25 1.87
CA GLU A 28 -0.90 -1.04 2.43
C GLU A 28 -1.71 -2.33 2.23
N CYS A 29 -2.18 -2.93 3.31
CA CYS A 29 -3.00 -4.12 3.27
C CYS A 29 -4.47 -3.71 3.40
N THR A 30 -5.37 -4.27 2.59
CA THR A 30 -6.78 -3.89 2.63
C THR A 30 -7.70 -5.08 2.40
N THR A 31 -8.66 -5.29 3.28
CA THR A 31 -9.79 -6.21 3.07
C THR A 31 -11.03 -5.50 2.51
N ALA A 32 -10.87 -4.23 2.14
CA ALA A 32 -11.98 -3.38 1.72
C ALA A 32 -12.62 -3.84 0.41
N GLN A 33 -13.94 -3.68 0.36
CA GLN A 33 -14.75 -4.02 -0.80
C GLN A 33 -14.31 -3.27 -2.07
N PRO A 34 -14.55 -3.81 -3.28
CA PRO A 34 -14.02 -3.25 -4.52
C PRO A 34 -14.32 -1.76 -4.76
N TRP A 35 -15.48 -1.25 -4.33
CA TRP A 35 -15.83 0.17 -4.49
C TRP A 35 -15.00 1.11 -3.59
N LEU A 36 -14.55 0.64 -2.42
CA LEU A 36 -13.65 1.38 -1.54
C LEU A 36 -12.21 1.37 -2.07
N MET A 37 -11.83 0.36 -2.84
CA MET A 37 -10.52 0.30 -3.49
C MET A 37 -10.34 1.43 -4.51
N ALA A 38 -11.39 1.88 -5.20
CA ALA A 38 -11.28 2.98 -6.16
C ALA A 38 -10.77 4.27 -5.48
N ARG A 39 -11.32 4.60 -4.29
CA ARG A 39 -10.87 5.75 -3.49
C ARG A 39 -9.44 5.56 -2.98
N LYS A 40 -9.08 4.36 -2.50
CA LYS A 40 -7.71 4.05 -2.08
C LYS A 40 -6.71 4.16 -3.25
N ARG A 41 -7.04 3.63 -4.43
CA ARG A 41 -6.20 3.70 -5.64
C ARG A 41 -5.95 5.15 -6.08
N ARG A 42 -6.95 6.02 -6.02
CA ARG A 42 -6.78 7.45 -6.32
C ARG A 42 -5.76 8.11 -5.39
N LYS A 43 -5.89 7.86 -4.08
CA LYS A 43 -4.94 8.37 -3.07
C LYS A 43 -3.54 7.84 -3.28
N VAL A 44 -3.40 6.54 -3.56
CA VAL A 44 -2.11 5.93 -3.87
C VAL A 44 -1.47 6.58 -5.08
N ARG A 45 -2.20 6.77 -6.18
CA ARG A 45 -1.67 7.45 -7.38
C ARG A 45 -1.13 8.84 -7.05
N LYS A 46 -1.90 9.65 -6.31
CA LYS A 46 -1.49 10.98 -5.85
C LYS A 46 -0.25 10.93 -4.94
N ALA A 47 -0.16 9.91 -4.08
CA ALA A 47 1.01 9.69 -3.23
C ALA A 47 2.27 9.33 -4.03
N ARG A 48 2.15 8.53 -5.09
CA ARG A 48 3.26 8.20 -5.99
C ARG A 48 3.77 9.44 -6.72
N GLU A 49 2.85 10.26 -7.22
CA GLU A 49 3.17 11.50 -7.95
C GLU A 49 3.88 12.53 -7.05
N LEU A 50 3.46 12.65 -5.79
CA LEU A 50 3.98 13.68 -4.87
C LEU A 50 5.26 13.30 -4.14
N HIS A 51 5.47 12.00 -3.87
CA HIS A 51 6.49 11.54 -2.91
C HIS A 51 7.35 10.38 -3.44
N ASP A 52 7.24 10.04 -4.73
CA ASP A 52 7.94 8.91 -5.40
C ASP A 52 7.81 7.56 -4.65
N LEU A 53 6.63 7.31 -4.08
CA LEU A 53 6.41 6.14 -3.23
C LEU A 53 5.95 4.96 -4.07
N ILE A 54 6.56 3.80 -3.85
CA ILE A 54 6.01 2.52 -4.32
C ILE A 54 5.01 2.04 -3.25
N ILE A 55 3.71 1.99 -3.58
CA ILE A 55 2.65 1.51 -2.68
C ILE A 55 1.90 0.35 -3.33
N THR A 56 1.91 -0.83 -2.69
CA THR A 56 1.16 -2.01 -3.16
C THR A 56 -0.05 -2.26 -2.27
N LEU A 57 -1.22 -2.48 -2.89
CA LEU A 57 -2.47 -2.83 -2.22
C LEU A 57 -2.68 -4.33 -2.31
N HIS A 58 -2.69 -5.03 -1.17
CA HIS A 58 -2.97 -6.47 -1.11
C HIS A 58 -4.35 -6.73 -0.51
N GLU A 59 -5.16 -7.53 -1.21
CA GLU A 59 -6.38 -8.09 -0.62
C GLU A 59 -6.03 -9.18 0.40
N GLY A 60 -6.92 -9.45 1.37
CA GLY A 60 -6.68 -10.50 2.38
C GLY A 60 -6.37 -11.89 1.78
N HIS A 61 -6.89 -12.18 0.58
CA HIS A 61 -6.58 -13.39 -0.18
C HIS A 61 -5.17 -13.40 -0.79
N ASP A 62 -4.61 -12.24 -1.15
CA ASP A 62 -3.23 -12.13 -1.65
C ASP A 62 -2.21 -12.42 -0.55
N PHE A 63 -2.54 -12.10 0.71
CA PHE A 63 -1.66 -12.39 1.83
C PHE A 63 -1.49 -13.90 2.03
N GLU A 64 -2.56 -14.68 1.90
CA GLU A 64 -2.47 -16.15 1.95
C GLU A 64 -1.67 -16.71 0.77
N ARG A 65 -1.81 -16.13 -0.42
CA ARG A 65 -0.99 -16.50 -1.59
C ARG A 65 0.49 -16.17 -1.38
N LEU A 66 0.80 -15.02 -0.81
CA LEU A 66 2.16 -14.61 -0.41
C LEU A 66 2.72 -15.57 0.65
N ARG A 67 1.94 -15.88 1.68
CA ARG A 67 2.32 -16.81 2.76
C ARG A 67 2.68 -18.19 2.21
N ARG A 68 1.86 -18.74 1.29
CA ARG A 68 2.15 -20.02 0.62
C ARG A 68 3.44 -19.95 -0.16
N ARG A 69 3.61 -18.94 -1.01
CA ARG A 69 4.83 -18.78 -1.82
C ARG A 69 6.10 -18.67 -0.95
N HIS A 70 6.04 -17.94 0.17
CA HIS A 70 7.16 -17.85 1.10
C HIS A 70 7.43 -19.17 1.84
N ALA A 71 6.39 -19.92 2.20
CA ALA A 71 6.54 -21.24 2.80
C ALA A 71 7.22 -22.23 1.83
N ASP A 72 6.86 -22.19 0.54
CA ASP A 72 7.47 -23.00 -0.51
C ASP A 72 8.94 -22.61 -0.74
N TRP A 73 9.25 -21.30 -0.74
CA TRP A 73 10.62 -20.79 -0.89
C TRP A 73 11.57 -21.21 0.23
N LYS A 74 11.06 -21.41 1.45
CA LYS A 74 11.85 -21.95 2.58
C LYS A 74 12.08 -23.45 2.45
N LYS A 75 11.22 -24.18 1.74
CA LYS A 75 11.30 -25.63 1.51
C LYS A 75 12.30 -26.00 0.42
N GLU A 76 12.49 -25.16 -0.59
CA GLU A 76 13.45 -25.37 -1.68
C GLU A 76 14.90 -25.01 -1.30
N ARG A 77 15.11 -24.36 -0.15
CA ARG A 77 16.41 -23.90 0.36
C ARG A 77 16.90 -24.64 1.60
N GLY A 78 16.15 -25.64 2.09
CA GLY A 78 16.54 -26.55 3.16
C GLY A 78 16.81 -27.93 2.61
#